data_AF-W2EIG7-F1
#
_entry.id   AF-W2EIG7-F1
#
_cell.length_a   1.000
_cell.length_b   1.000
_cell.length_c   1.000
_cell.angle_alpha   90.00
_cell.angle_beta   90.00
_cell.angle_gamma   90.00
#
_symmetry.space_group_name_H-M   'P 1'
#
loop_
_entity.id
_entity.type
_entity.pdbx_description
1 polymer ?
#
loop_
_entity_poly.entity_id
_entity_poly.type
_entity_poly.pdbx_seq_one_letter_code
_entity_poly.pdbx_strand_id
1 'polypeptide(L)'
;MVERAGAVKRRSARSAANGDAELDLRQLLAGLTAVRDGDFGTRLPEEGDGLLKEIATVFNGMVDQLSLFTSEVTRVAREVGTEGQLGGQAEVPGVSGTWKDLTDSVNAMAGNLTSQVRSIAEVTTAVAQGDLS
;
A
#
# COMPACT_ATOMS: atom_id res chain seq x y z
N MET A 1 -31.08 27.18 42.54
CA MET A 1 -31.23 25.97 41.69
C MET A 1 -30.58 26.10 40.31
N VAL A 2 -30.42 27.30 39.74
CA VAL A 2 -29.92 27.50 38.36
C VAL A 2 -28.42 27.18 38.17
N GLU A 3 -27.59 27.43 39.18
CA GLU A 3 -26.13 27.24 39.10
C GLU A 3 -25.70 25.75 39.07
N ARG A 4 -26.43 24.89 39.81
CA ARG A 4 -26.17 23.44 39.83
C ARG A 4 -26.53 22.76 38.51
N ALA A 5 -27.52 23.27 37.77
CA ALA A 5 -27.90 22.73 36.46
C ALA A 5 -26.83 23.01 35.38
N GLY A 6 -26.17 24.17 35.44
CA GLY A 6 -25.07 24.52 34.52
C GLY A 6 -23.82 23.65 34.70
N ALA A 7 -23.45 23.33 35.94
CA ALA A 7 -22.30 22.48 36.24
C ALA A 7 -22.47 21.04 35.74
N VAL A 8 -23.68 20.47 35.86
CA VAL A 8 -23.99 19.11 35.38
C VAL A 8 -23.90 19.04 33.85
N LYS A 9 -24.44 20.03 33.13
CA LYS A 9 -24.42 20.07 31.66
C LYS A 9 -22.99 20.18 31.10
N ARG A 10 -22.12 20.99 31.72
CA ARG A 10 -20.71 21.11 31.33
C ARG A 10 -19.92 19.83 31.56
N ARG A 11 -20.19 19.11 32.65
CA ARG A 11 -19.54 17.83 32.97
C ARG A 11 -19.94 16.73 31.99
N SER A 12 -21.23 16.67 31.61
CA SER A 12 -21.72 15.73 30.59
C SER A 12 -21.11 16.00 29.21
N ALA A 13 -21.06 17.26 28.77
CA ALA A 13 -20.45 17.62 27.49
C ALA A 13 -18.94 17.28 27.42
N ARG A 14 -18.19 17.51 28.51
CA ARG A 14 -16.78 17.12 28.57
C ARG A 14 -16.58 15.59 28.59
N SER A 15 -17.49 14.85 29.21
CA SER A 15 -17.45 13.38 29.19
C SER A 15 -17.74 12.82 27.80
N ALA A 16 -18.67 13.42 27.05
CA ALA A 16 -18.97 13.03 25.68
C ALA A 16 -17.77 13.30 24.76
N ALA A 17 -17.21 14.51 24.81
CA ALA A 17 -16.03 14.87 24.01
C ALA A 17 -14.80 13.98 24.29
N ASN A 18 -14.61 13.56 25.56
CA ASN A 18 -13.56 12.60 25.90
C ASN A 18 -13.85 11.19 25.35
N GLY A 19 -15.12 10.79 25.28
CA GLY A 19 -15.52 9.52 24.68
C GLY A 19 -15.28 9.50 23.18
N ASP A 20 -15.62 10.58 22.49
CA ASP A 20 -15.41 10.73 21.04
C ASP A 20 -13.91 10.63 20.70
N ALA A 21 -13.05 11.36 21.43
CA ALA A 21 -11.60 11.30 21.23
C ALA A 21 -11.00 9.89 21.49
N GLU A 22 -11.54 9.14 22.46
CA GLU A 22 -11.10 7.75 22.70
C GLU A 22 -11.52 6.82 21.55
N LEU A 23 -12.74 6.99 21.02
CA LEU A 23 -13.22 6.24 19.86
C LEU A 23 -12.35 6.50 18.63
N ASP A 24 -11.98 7.76 18.40
CA ASP A 24 -11.12 8.18 17.30
C ASP A 24 -9.74 7.51 17.35
N LEU A 25 -9.11 7.49 18.53
CA LEU A 25 -7.80 6.82 18.73
C LEU A 25 -7.90 5.30 18.58
N ARG A 26 -9.00 4.70 19.02
CA ARG A 26 -9.26 3.26 18.82
C ARG A 26 -9.42 2.93 17.35
N GLN A 27 -10.08 3.78 16.57
CA GLN A 27 -10.21 3.62 15.12
C GLN A 27 -8.86 3.72 14.43
N LEU A 28 -8.05 4.73 14.78
CA LEU A 28 -6.69 4.86 14.24
C LEU A 28 -5.84 3.63 14.55
N LEU A 29 -5.89 3.14 15.79
CA LEU A 29 -5.17 1.91 16.17
C LEU A 29 -5.65 0.70 15.37
N ALA A 30 -6.96 0.55 15.16
CA ALA A 30 -7.52 -0.53 14.36
C ALA A 30 -7.05 -0.45 12.90
N GLY A 31 -7.05 0.74 12.29
CA GLY A 31 -6.53 0.96 10.95
C GLY A 31 -5.05 0.61 10.83
N LEU A 32 -4.21 1.11 11.74
CA LEU A 32 -2.78 0.77 11.77
C LEU A 32 -2.52 -0.73 11.97
N THR A 33 -3.34 -1.38 12.80
CA THR A 33 -3.28 -2.83 13.03
C THR A 33 -3.63 -3.61 11.75
N ALA A 34 -4.69 -3.20 11.04
CA ALA A 34 -5.10 -3.81 9.79
C ALA A 34 -4.00 -3.68 8.71
N VAL A 35 -3.43 -2.49 8.52
CA VAL A 35 -2.31 -2.27 7.58
C VAL A 35 -1.09 -3.10 7.94
N ARG A 36 -0.72 -3.16 9.23
CA ARG A 36 0.38 -4.00 9.71
C ARG A 36 0.17 -5.47 9.35
N ASP A 37 -1.07 -5.93 9.42
CA ASP A 37 -1.45 -7.32 9.15
C ASP A 37 -1.70 -7.58 7.64
N GLY A 38 -1.47 -6.57 6.79
CA GLY A 38 -1.53 -6.67 5.33
C GLY A 38 -2.91 -6.36 4.71
N ASP A 39 -3.88 -5.89 5.49
CA ASP A 39 -5.15 -5.43 4.98
C ASP A 39 -5.03 -3.99 4.45
N PHE A 40 -4.72 -3.86 3.16
CA PHE A 40 -4.71 -2.58 2.45
C PHE A 40 -6.09 -2.20 1.87
N GLY A 41 -7.15 -2.94 2.21
CA GLY A 41 -8.54 -2.56 1.96
C GLY A 41 -9.15 -1.70 3.08
N THR A 42 -8.49 -1.66 4.24
CA THR A 42 -8.92 -0.86 5.41
C THR A 42 -8.92 0.64 5.12
N ARG A 43 -9.88 1.37 5.68
CA ARG A 43 -9.99 2.83 5.53
C ARG A 43 -10.42 3.45 6.86
N LEU A 44 -9.91 4.64 7.16
CA LEU A 44 -10.41 5.47 8.25
C LEU A 44 -11.54 6.38 7.76
N PRO A 45 -12.56 6.65 8.60
CA PRO A 45 -13.63 7.57 8.24
C PRO A 45 -13.09 8.99 8.09
N GLU A 46 -13.50 9.68 7.02
CA GLU A 46 -13.15 11.08 6.75
C GLU A 46 -14.29 12.06 7.15
N GLU A 47 -15.25 11.56 7.93
CA GLU A 47 -16.35 12.33 8.47
C GLU A 47 -15.87 13.20 9.64
N GLY A 48 -16.50 14.37 9.82
CA GLY A 48 -16.14 15.33 10.86
C GLY A 48 -15.09 16.37 10.43
N ASP A 49 -14.53 17.06 11.43
CA ASP A 49 -13.65 18.22 11.25
C ASP A 49 -12.39 18.09 12.12
N GLY A 50 -11.27 18.69 11.70
CA GLY A 50 -10.04 18.79 12.49
C GLY A 50 -9.01 17.68 12.24
N LEU A 51 -8.12 17.48 13.22
CA LEU A 51 -6.90 16.67 13.07
C LEU A 51 -7.17 15.21 12.69
N LEU A 52 -8.25 14.60 13.18
CA LEU A 52 -8.54 13.20 12.87
C LEU A 52 -8.84 13.01 11.37
N LYS A 53 -9.58 13.94 10.77
CA LYS A 53 -9.86 13.90 9.33
C LYS A 53 -8.58 14.05 8.51
N GLU A 54 -7.69 14.96 8.90
CA GLU A 54 -6.39 15.11 8.25
C GLU A 54 -5.56 13.82 8.36
N ILE A 55 -5.56 13.17 9.53
CA ILE A 55 -4.92 11.87 9.73
C ILE A 55 -5.57 10.81 8.84
N ALA A 56 -6.90 10.75 8.78
CA ALA A 56 -7.65 9.79 7.97
C ALA A 56 -7.30 9.94 6.49
N THR A 57 -7.24 11.16 5.97
CA THR A 57 -6.87 11.42 4.57
C THR A 57 -5.43 11.00 4.27
N VAL A 58 -4.46 11.33 5.14
CA VAL A 58 -3.06 10.91 4.94
C VAL A 58 -2.93 9.39 5.05
N PHE A 59 -3.61 8.77 6.03
CA PHE A 59 -3.63 7.33 6.21
C PHE A 59 -4.22 6.62 4.99
N ASN A 60 -5.40 7.04 4.52
CA ASN A 60 -6.08 6.44 3.39
C ASN A 60 -5.21 6.55 2.12
N GLY A 61 -4.58 7.71 1.87
CA GLY A 61 -3.64 7.88 0.76
C GLY A 61 -2.42 6.97 0.86
N MET A 62 -1.87 6.77 2.06
CA MET A 62 -0.78 5.80 2.27
C MET A 62 -1.23 4.36 1.98
N VAL A 63 -2.44 3.99 2.40
CA VAL A 63 -3.01 2.66 2.15
C VAL A 63 -3.29 2.43 0.67
N ASP A 64 -3.79 3.44 -0.05
CA ASP A 64 -3.99 3.37 -1.51
C ASP A 64 -2.66 3.11 -2.24
N GLN A 65 -1.60 3.81 -1.86
CA GLN A 65 -0.27 3.62 -2.43
C GLN A 65 0.28 2.21 -2.17
N LEU A 66 0.12 1.71 -0.94
CA LEU A 66 0.51 0.35 -0.54
C LEU A 66 -0.25 -0.72 -1.33
N SER A 67 -1.56 -0.51 -1.51
CA SER A 67 -2.43 -1.43 -2.26
C SER A 67 -1.99 -1.52 -3.73
N LEU A 68 -1.77 -0.37 -4.37
CA LEU A 68 -1.33 -0.27 -5.76
C LEU A 68 0.05 -0.92 -5.97
N PHE A 69 1.01 -0.62 -5.08
CA PHE A 69 2.33 -1.24 -5.14
C PHE A 69 2.24 -2.77 -5.03
N THR A 70 1.45 -3.26 -4.07
CA THR A 70 1.28 -4.70 -3.85
C THR A 70 0.62 -5.39 -5.05
N SER A 71 -0.38 -4.76 -5.68
CA SER A 71 -0.99 -5.31 -6.89
C SER A 71 0.00 -5.39 -8.06
N GLU A 72 0.82 -4.35 -8.26
CA GLU A 72 1.79 -4.29 -9.34
C GLU A 72 2.91 -5.32 -9.17
N VAL A 73 3.46 -5.44 -7.96
CA VAL A 73 4.50 -6.46 -7.67
C VAL A 73 3.95 -7.87 -7.86
N THR A 74 2.72 -8.13 -7.38
CA THR A 74 2.07 -9.44 -7.56
C THR A 74 1.84 -9.77 -9.03
N ARG A 75 1.38 -8.76 -9.81
CA ARG A 75 1.16 -8.89 -11.24
C ARG A 75 2.44 -9.23 -11.99
N VAL A 76 3.50 -8.44 -11.78
CA VAL A 76 4.81 -8.65 -12.45
C VAL A 76 5.42 -9.98 -12.07
N ALA A 77 5.37 -10.38 -10.80
CA ALA A 77 5.88 -11.67 -10.36
C ALA A 77 5.16 -12.84 -11.04
N ARG A 78 3.84 -12.72 -11.22
CA ARG A 78 3.04 -13.73 -11.92
C ARG A 78 3.36 -13.75 -13.42
N GLU A 79 3.32 -12.60 -14.08
CA GLU A 79 3.56 -12.47 -15.53
C GLU A 79 4.96 -12.98 -15.91
N VAL A 80 5.99 -12.43 -15.28
CA VAL A 80 7.39 -12.69 -15.64
C VAL A 80 7.89 -14.02 -15.05
N GLY A 81 7.47 -14.35 -13.82
CA GLY A 81 7.95 -15.53 -13.11
C GLY A 81 7.16 -16.82 -13.36
N THR A 82 5.85 -16.73 -13.58
CA THR A 82 4.97 -17.93 -13.71
C THR A 82 4.46 -18.12 -15.13
N GLU A 83 3.99 -17.05 -15.77
CA GLU A 83 3.40 -17.13 -17.11
C GLU A 83 4.43 -17.02 -18.23
N GLY A 84 5.67 -16.64 -17.90
CA GLY A 84 6.75 -16.48 -18.87
C GLY A 84 6.55 -15.29 -19.81
N GLN A 85 5.70 -14.33 -19.44
CA GLN A 85 5.52 -13.09 -20.17
C GLN A 85 6.74 -12.18 -19.96
N LEU A 86 7.72 -12.31 -20.84
CA LEU A 86 9.00 -11.61 -20.73
C LEU A 86 8.86 -10.13 -21.08
N GLY A 87 9.42 -9.25 -20.24
CA GLY A 87 9.41 -7.80 -20.41
C GLY A 87 8.35 -7.07 -19.59
N GLY A 88 7.57 -7.77 -18.75
CA GLY A 88 6.66 -7.15 -17.79
C GLY A 88 7.40 -6.26 -16.79
N GLN A 89 6.85 -5.08 -16.51
CA GLN A 89 7.37 -4.11 -15.55
C GLN A 89 6.24 -3.57 -14.69
N ALA A 90 6.58 -3.23 -13.44
CA ALA A 90 5.70 -2.58 -12.48
C ALA A 90 5.66 -1.09 -12.78
N GLU A 91 4.46 -0.54 -12.83
CA GLU A 91 4.23 0.89 -12.96
C GLU A 91 3.38 1.38 -11.79
N VAL A 92 4.01 2.12 -10.87
CA VAL A 92 3.35 2.63 -9.68
C VAL A 92 3.36 4.17 -9.73
N PRO A 93 2.27 4.81 -10.18
CA PRO A 93 2.15 6.26 -10.23
C PRO A 93 2.45 6.94 -8.89
N GLY A 94 3.06 8.12 -8.96
CA GLY A 94 3.26 9.00 -7.80
C GLY A 94 4.33 8.55 -6.79
N VAL A 95 5.02 7.43 -7.02
CA VAL A 95 6.08 6.96 -6.12
C VAL A 95 7.32 7.84 -6.17
N SER A 96 7.90 8.09 -5.01
CA SER A 96 9.18 8.80 -4.83
C SER A 96 9.94 8.20 -3.65
N GLY A 97 11.22 8.55 -3.52
CA GLY A 97 12.11 8.01 -2.48
C GLY A 97 12.13 6.48 -2.48
N THR A 98 12.06 5.88 -1.29
CA THR A 98 12.14 4.42 -1.12
C THR A 98 11.11 3.64 -1.96
N TRP A 99 9.92 4.19 -2.19
CA TRP A 99 8.91 3.52 -3.03
C TRP A 99 9.36 3.39 -4.49
N LYS A 100 10.02 4.44 -5.00
CA LYS A 100 10.59 4.41 -6.34
C LYS A 100 11.74 3.42 -6.40
N ASP A 101 12.64 3.44 -5.43
CA ASP A 101 13.78 2.52 -5.38
C ASP A 101 13.33 1.05 -5.36
N LEU A 102 12.25 0.74 -4.63
CA LEU A 102 11.66 -0.60 -4.60
C LEU A 102 11.05 -0.98 -5.95
N THR A 103 10.32 -0.07 -6.59
CA THR A 103 9.72 -0.29 -7.92
C THR A 103 10.82 -0.53 -8.96
N ASP A 104 11.87 0.28 -8.96
CA ASP A 104 13.01 0.16 -9.86
C ASP A 104 13.77 -1.16 -9.62
N SER A 105 13.88 -1.60 -8.36
CA SER A 105 14.51 -2.89 -8.00
C SER A 105 13.71 -4.09 -8.52
N VAL A 106 12.37 -4.07 -8.41
CA VAL A 106 11.50 -5.12 -8.98
C VAL A 106 11.62 -5.15 -10.50
N ASN A 107 11.64 -3.98 -11.14
CA ASN A 107 11.81 -3.86 -12.59
C ASN A 107 13.18 -4.36 -13.06
N ALA A 108 14.25 -4.08 -12.32
CA ALA A 108 15.57 -4.62 -12.61
C ALA A 108 15.59 -6.15 -12.51
N MET A 109 14.95 -6.73 -11.49
CA MET A 109 14.83 -8.19 -11.36
C MET A 109 14.06 -8.82 -12.52
N ALA A 110 12.90 -8.25 -12.89
CA ALA A 110 12.08 -8.72 -14.00
C ALA A 110 12.81 -8.60 -15.35
N GLY A 111 13.53 -7.49 -15.57
CA GLY A 111 14.36 -7.27 -16.75
C GLY A 111 15.54 -8.27 -16.84
N ASN A 112 16.19 -8.54 -15.71
CA ASN A 112 17.26 -9.54 -15.65
C ASN A 112 16.74 -10.94 -15.99
N LEU A 113 15.60 -11.35 -15.43
CA LEU A 113 15.01 -12.67 -15.75
C LEU A 113 14.64 -12.77 -17.23
N THR A 114 14.03 -11.70 -17.77
CA THR A 114 13.70 -11.61 -19.20
C THR A 114 14.93 -11.81 -20.09
N SER A 115 16.01 -11.09 -19.81
CA SER A 115 17.25 -11.20 -20.57
C SER A 115 17.85 -12.60 -20.47
N GLN A 116 17.91 -13.17 -19.26
CA GLN A 116 18.44 -14.52 -19.03
C GLN A 116 17.66 -15.59 -19.82
N VAL A 117 16.33 -15.54 -19.79
CA VAL A 117 15.50 -16.52 -20.52
C VAL A 117 15.66 -16.38 -22.03
N ARG A 118 15.75 -15.15 -22.56
CA ARG A 118 16.01 -14.92 -24.00
C ARG A 118 17.37 -15.44 -24.42
N SER A 119 18.43 -15.16 -23.65
CA SER A 119 19.76 -15.69 -23.94
C SER A 119 19.80 -17.22 -23.94
N ILE A 120 19.07 -17.87 -23.01
CA ILE A 120 18.94 -19.34 -23.01
C ILE A 120 18.22 -19.83 -24.28
N ALA A 121 17.16 -19.14 -24.71
CA ALA A 121 16.44 -19.50 -25.93
C ALA A 121 17.32 -19.36 -27.19
N GLU A 122 18.14 -18.31 -27.26
CA GLU A 122 19.13 -18.11 -28.33
C GLU A 122 20.15 -19.26 -28.36
N VAL A 123 20.77 -19.56 -27.22
CA VAL A 123 21.74 -20.67 -27.10
C VAL A 123 21.10 -22.01 -27.46
N THR A 124 19.87 -22.27 -27.02
CA THR A 124 19.16 -23.52 -27.32
C THR A 124 18.84 -23.64 -28.81
N THR A 125 18.51 -22.52 -29.46
CA THR A 125 18.27 -22.46 -30.91
C THR A 125 19.56 -22.72 -31.69
N ALA A 126 20.67 -22.10 -31.28
CA ALA A 126 22.00 -22.30 -31.86
C ALA A 126 22.45 -23.77 -31.75
N VAL A 127 22.29 -24.39 -30.57
CA VAL A 127 22.54 -25.83 -30.36
C VAL A 127 21.67 -26.69 -31.30
N ALA A 128 20.39 -26.39 -31.43
CA ALA A 128 19.48 -27.16 -32.29
C ALA A 128 19.81 -27.02 -33.79
N GLN A 129 20.38 -25.89 -34.20
CA GLN A 129 20.85 -25.64 -35.56
C GLN A 129 22.28 -26.18 -35.81
N GLY A 130 22.98 -26.62 -34.76
CA GLY A 130 24.37 -27.05 -34.83
C GLY A 130 25.37 -25.90 -34.98
N ASP A 131 24.95 -24.66 -34.71
CA ASP A 131 25.76 -23.45 -34.82
C ASP A 131 26.32 -23.09 -33.44
N LEU A 132 27.45 -23.69 -33.08
CA LEU A 132 28.09 -23.53 -31.75
C LEU A 132 29.44 -22.80 -31.81
N SER A 133 29.71 -22.15 -32.94
CA SER A 133 31.00 -21.52 -33.29
C SER A 133 30.96 -20.00 -33.27
#